data_AF-A0A250FVS1-F1
#
_entry.id   AF-A0A250FVS1-F1
#
_cell.length_a   1.000
_cell.length_b   1.000
_cell.length_c   1.000
_cell.angle_alpha   90.00
_cell.angle_beta   90.00
_cell.angle_gamma   90.00
#
_symmetry.space_group_name_H-M   'P 1'
#
loop_
_entity.id
_entity.type
_entity.pdbx_description
1 polymer ?
#
loop_
_entity_poly.entity_id
_entity_poly.type
_entity_poly.pdbx_seq_one_letter_code
_entity_poly.pdbx_strand_id
1 'polypeptide(L)'
;MSQFITQKDQIITKMRAELSTTIEEDRYYTEENITDCNTYLEAFLAKLEKADQATDKQTYLAEAIQTLCEQLSTFNNPEEEEMPEFLWGFLYLGYTKELTDFIREAALAYGFKPIPTVIDLYYCRVEIGDFDWFSVVLGGIEEENFACLDYDPNTHQFYYDENPYGDPFPLPLYNVQVKPDYSELSFEVLSRDKLQHFCFLAQYPSDKVWIKAIYDLHTKQVLLTKREKHWSSITLVTENGKLKELRPVLYDENGEEIDIFQENGGFDVFPMGINEEGELQGKHMIVDTKITDEKVFFADHRTEWQLYELQNITMQKDKITLTSTEKRYTRDQNGKLLIKNITPVSLSYELKNSEFVLNFIQEVINTTNP
;
A
#
# COMPACT_ATOMS: atom_id res chain seq x y z
N MET A 1 -21.24 -16.41 23.97
CA MET A 1 -20.40 -17.58 24.28
C MET A 1 -20.64 -18.80 23.40
N SER A 2 -21.80 -19.47 23.41
CA SER A 2 -21.97 -20.77 22.69
C SER A 2 -21.64 -20.72 21.20
N GLN A 3 -21.97 -19.62 20.51
CA GLN A 3 -21.60 -19.38 19.11
C GLN A 3 -20.08 -19.39 18.91
N PHE A 4 -19.33 -18.67 19.75
CA PHE A 4 -17.87 -18.57 19.64
C PHE A 4 -17.18 -19.91 19.96
N ILE A 5 -17.72 -20.69 20.91
CA ILE A 5 -17.24 -22.07 21.13
C ILE A 5 -17.42 -22.90 19.85
N THR A 6 -18.58 -22.79 19.19
CA THR A 6 -18.85 -23.52 17.95
C THR A 6 -17.92 -23.08 16.81
N GLN A 7 -17.70 -21.78 16.63
CA GLN A 7 -16.77 -21.24 15.63
C GLN A 7 -15.34 -21.72 15.89
N LYS A 8 -14.86 -21.65 17.14
CA LYS A 8 -13.54 -22.20 17.55
C LYS A 8 -13.44 -23.67 17.16
N ASP A 9 -14.40 -24.50 17.56
CA ASP A 9 -14.36 -25.94 17.30
C ASP A 9 -14.36 -26.26 15.79
N GLN A 10 -15.05 -25.45 14.97
CA GLN A 10 -15.02 -25.56 13.51
C GLN A 10 -13.63 -25.23 12.94
N ILE A 11 -12.98 -24.16 13.41
CA ILE A 11 -11.62 -23.78 13.00
C ILE A 11 -10.64 -24.92 13.31
N ILE A 12 -10.66 -25.42 14.54
CA ILE A 12 -9.79 -26.52 14.98
C ILE A 12 -10.06 -27.81 14.18
N THR A 13 -11.33 -28.12 13.89
CA THR A 13 -11.68 -29.28 13.06
C THR A 13 -11.13 -29.14 11.64
N LYS A 14 -11.23 -27.94 11.05
CA LYS A 14 -10.70 -27.65 9.71
C LYS A 14 -9.18 -27.81 9.67
N MET A 15 -8.47 -27.26 10.66
CA MET A 15 -7.01 -27.41 10.81
C MET A 15 -6.58 -28.87 10.88
N ARG A 16 -7.26 -29.70 11.69
CA ARG A 16 -6.95 -31.14 11.78
C ARG A 16 -7.24 -31.89 10.49
N ALA A 17 -8.33 -31.54 9.81
CA ALA A 17 -8.68 -32.14 8.53
C ALA A 17 -7.60 -31.86 7.49
N GLU A 18 -7.15 -30.61 7.37
CA GLU A 18 -6.07 -30.21 6.47
C GLU A 18 -4.76 -30.93 6.81
N LEU A 19 -4.33 -30.89 8.08
CA LEU A 19 -3.13 -31.60 8.56
C LEU A 19 -3.13 -33.09 8.17
N SER A 20 -4.29 -33.74 8.27
CA SER A 20 -4.45 -35.16 7.95
C SER A 20 -4.35 -35.47 6.46
N THR A 21 -4.67 -34.50 5.60
CA THR A 21 -4.60 -34.64 4.14
C THR A 21 -3.29 -34.13 3.54
N THR A 22 -2.54 -33.31 4.26
CA THR A 22 -1.24 -32.76 3.83
C THR A 22 -0.11 -33.74 4.15
N ILE A 23 0.74 -34.01 3.14
CA ILE A 23 1.93 -34.84 3.31
C ILE A 23 2.92 -34.16 4.27
N GLU A 24 3.72 -34.95 4.99
CA GLU A 24 4.54 -34.45 6.09
C GLU A 24 5.50 -33.32 5.69
N GLU A 25 6.09 -33.42 4.49
CA GLU A 25 7.03 -32.43 3.94
C GLU A 25 6.39 -31.07 3.64
N ASP A 26 5.07 -31.04 3.42
CA ASP A 26 4.31 -29.83 3.08
C ASP A 26 3.54 -29.26 4.29
N ARG A 27 3.74 -29.81 5.50
CA ARG A 27 3.02 -29.37 6.70
C ARG A 27 3.60 -28.08 7.25
N TYR A 28 2.74 -27.07 7.34
CA TYR A 28 3.04 -25.80 7.98
C TYR A 28 2.93 -25.83 9.52
N TYR A 29 2.21 -26.80 10.09
CA TYR A 29 1.98 -26.94 11.53
C TYR A 29 1.85 -28.41 11.94
N THR A 30 1.95 -28.67 13.24
CA THR A 30 1.82 -29.99 13.87
C THR A 30 0.52 -30.11 14.68
N GLU A 31 0.15 -31.33 15.08
CA GLU A 31 -1.00 -31.54 15.99
C GLU A 31 -0.81 -30.85 17.35
N GLU A 32 0.43 -30.69 17.81
CA GLU A 32 0.75 -29.92 19.02
C GLU A 32 0.39 -28.45 18.83
N ASN A 33 0.77 -27.84 17.70
CA ASN A 33 0.41 -26.46 17.38
C ASN A 33 -1.12 -26.26 17.32
N ILE A 34 -1.87 -27.22 16.77
CA ILE A 34 -3.34 -27.17 16.76
C ILE A 34 -3.91 -27.24 18.18
N THR A 35 -3.34 -28.10 19.02
CA THR A 35 -3.76 -28.27 20.43
C THR A 35 -3.50 -27.01 21.24
N ASP A 36 -2.34 -26.37 21.04
CA ASP A 36 -1.98 -25.10 21.66
C ASP A 36 -2.90 -23.98 21.18
N CYS A 37 -3.14 -23.88 19.87
CA CYS A 37 -4.10 -22.93 19.29
C CYS A 37 -5.47 -23.07 19.95
N ASN A 38 -6.01 -24.30 20.04
CA ASN A 38 -7.29 -24.52 20.72
C ASN A 38 -7.28 -24.02 22.18
N THR A 39 -6.20 -24.29 22.90
CA THR A 39 -6.03 -23.87 24.30
C THR A 39 -5.97 -22.35 24.43
N TYR A 40 -5.25 -21.66 23.54
CA TYR A 40 -5.17 -20.20 23.52
C TYR A 40 -6.52 -19.55 23.18
N LEU A 41 -7.25 -20.09 22.20
CA LEU A 41 -8.61 -19.62 21.87
C LEU A 41 -9.59 -19.82 23.03
N GLU A 42 -9.50 -20.94 23.77
CA GLU A 42 -10.29 -21.17 24.99
C GLU A 42 -9.94 -20.18 26.10
N ALA A 43 -8.64 -19.94 26.34
CA ALA A 43 -8.17 -18.96 27.31
C ALA A 43 -8.63 -17.54 26.98
N PHE A 44 -8.61 -17.16 25.69
CA PHE A 44 -9.12 -15.89 25.21
C PHE A 44 -10.62 -15.74 25.50
N LEU A 45 -11.45 -16.73 25.16
CA LEU A 45 -12.88 -16.70 25.47
C LEU A 45 -13.15 -16.58 26.97
N ALA A 46 -12.37 -17.28 27.81
CA ALA A 46 -12.48 -17.18 29.26
C ALA A 46 -12.08 -15.79 29.80
N LYS A 47 -11.13 -15.09 29.15
CA LYS A 47 -10.86 -13.67 29.43
C LYS A 47 -12.06 -12.82 29.05
N LEU A 48 -12.62 -12.97 27.84
CA LEU A 48 -13.76 -12.17 27.37
C LEU A 48 -14.97 -12.24 28.32
N GLU A 49 -15.28 -13.41 28.90
CA GLU A 49 -16.39 -13.54 29.88
C GLU A 49 -16.23 -12.70 31.14
N LYS A 50 -14.99 -12.38 31.50
CA LYS A 50 -14.66 -11.57 32.68
C LYS A 50 -14.57 -10.09 32.36
N ALA A 51 -14.77 -9.68 31.10
CA ALA A 51 -14.58 -8.29 30.67
C ALA A 51 -15.48 -7.30 31.41
N ASP A 52 -16.72 -7.68 31.76
CA ASP A 52 -17.65 -6.82 32.53
C ASP A 52 -17.25 -6.65 34.00
N GLN A 53 -16.28 -7.44 34.49
CA GLN A 53 -15.75 -7.35 35.85
C GLN A 53 -14.52 -6.44 35.93
N ALA A 54 -13.93 -6.07 34.78
CA ALA A 54 -12.78 -5.20 34.73
C ALA A 54 -13.17 -3.73 34.95
N THR A 55 -12.34 -3.01 35.72
CA THR A 55 -12.53 -1.56 35.94
C THR A 55 -12.43 -0.77 34.64
N ASP A 56 -11.48 -1.14 33.78
CA ASP A 56 -11.35 -0.64 32.41
C ASP A 56 -11.54 -1.80 31.44
N LYS A 57 -12.78 -1.93 30.96
CA LYS A 57 -13.18 -2.99 30.04
C LYS A 57 -12.45 -2.89 28.69
N GLN A 58 -12.18 -1.69 28.18
CA GLN A 58 -11.56 -1.50 26.88
C GLN A 58 -10.10 -1.95 26.91
N THR A 59 -9.34 -1.49 27.91
CA THR A 59 -7.94 -1.90 28.11
C THR A 59 -7.82 -3.39 28.37
N TYR A 60 -8.71 -3.95 29.21
CA TYR A 60 -8.74 -5.39 29.48
C TYR A 60 -8.96 -6.25 28.22
N LEU A 61 -9.87 -5.81 27.34
CA LEU A 61 -10.12 -6.50 26.08
C LEU A 61 -8.96 -6.33 25.09
N ALA A 62 -8.32 -5.15 25.04
CA ALA A 62 -7.12 -4.92 24.23
C ALA A 62 -5.98 -5.87 24.65
N GLU A 63 -5.70 -5.96 25.95
CA GLU A 63 -4.70 -6.88 26.50
C GLU A 63 -5.02 -8.34 26.20
N ALA A 64 -6.30 -8.73 26.20
CA ALA A 64 -6.71 -10.08 25.84
C ALA A 64 -6.46 -10.40 24.36
N ILE A 65 -6.73 -9.45 23.45
CA ILE A 65 -6.41 -9.57 22.02
C ILE A 65 -4.90 -9.67 21.82
N GLN A 66 -4.14 -8.75 22.41
CA GLN A 66 -2.68 -8.73 22.38
C GLN A 66 -2.09 -10.05 22.84
N THR A 67 -2.50 -10.53 24.02
CA THR A 67 -2.01 -11.82 24.56
C THR A 67 -2.25 -12.95 23.56
N LEU A 68 -3.43 -13.01 22.95
CA LEU A 68 -3.75 -14.08 22.01
C LEU A 68 -2.92 -13.95 20.72
N CYS A 69 -2.78 -12.74 20.18
CA CYS A 69 -1.94 -12.47 19.02
C CYS A 69 -0.48 -12.91 19.27
N GLU A 70 0.09 -12.53 20.41
CA GLU A 70 1.43 -12.94 20.84
C GLU A 70 1.56 -14.46 20.98
N GLN A 71 0.57 -15.12 21.59
CA GLN A 71 0.56 -16.58 21.74
C GLN A 71 0.46 -17.30 20.39
N LEU A 72 -0.28 -16.73 19.45
CA LEU A 72 -0.43 -17.27 18.10
C LEU A 72 0.74 -16.92 17.18
N SER A 73 1.61 -15.97 17.55
CA SER A 73 2.75 -15.50 16.76
C SER A 73 4.09 -16.13 17.14
N THR A 74 4.15 -16.98 18.16
CA THR A 74 5.42 -17.56 18.65
C THR A 74 5.29 -19.07 18.78
N PHE A 75 5.01 -19.81 17.70
CA PHE A 75 5.00 -21.28 17.80
C PHE A 75 6.41 -21.80 18.13
N ASN A 76 6.72 -21.88 19.42
CA ASN A 76 7.77 -22.65 20.10
C ASN A 76 9.03 -23.00 19.29
N ASN A 77 9.62 -22.05 18.55
CA ASN A 77 11.02 -22.12 18.17
C ASN A 77 11.82 -21.08 18.98
N PRO A 78 12.25 -21.41 20.21
CA PRO A 78 13.09 -20.52 21.01
C PRO A 78 14.47 -20.26 20.37
N GLU A 79 14.84 -20.95 19.28
CA GLU A 79 16.07 -20.68 18.51
C GLU A 79 15.88 -19.64 17.40
N GLU A 80 14.64 -19.26 17.06
CA GLU A 80 14.34 -18.10 16.20
C GLU A 80 14.37 -16.81 17.04
N GLU A 81 15.53 -16.55 17.67
CA GLU A 81 15.79 -15.32 18.44
C GLU A 81 15.84 -14.07 17.54
N GLU A 82 15.90 -14.21 16.21
CA GLU A 82 16.22 -13.08 15.34
C GLU A 82 15.04 -12.17 14.96
N MET A 83 13.76 -12.59 15.01
CA MET A 83 12.65 -11.68 14.63
C MET A 83 11.28 -11.97 15.30
N PRO A 84 11.09 -11.66 16.59
CA PRO A 84 9.75 -11.58 17.21
C PRO A 84 8.91 -10.37 16.73
N GLU A 85 9.42 -9.58 15.78
CA GLU A 85 8.88 -8.25 15.42
C GLU A 85 7.58 -8.28 14.59
N PHE A 86 7.17 -9.45 14.11
CA PHE A 86 5.96 -9.62 13.29
C PHE A 86 5.17 -10.84 13.77
N LEU A 87 3.90 -10.97 13.39
CA LEU A 87 3.03 -12.08 13.78
C LEU A 87 3.50 -13.45 13.20
N TRP A 88 4.65 -13.98 13.65
CA TRP A 88 5.29 -15.23 13.19
C TRP A 88 4.59 -16.52 13.67
N GLY A 89 3.30 -16.67 13.36
CA GLY A 89 2.61 -17.93 13.60
C GLY A 89 1.34 -18.15 12.79
N PHE A 90 0.26 -18.69 13.38
CA PHE A 90 -0.85 -19.37 12.68
C PHE A 90 -1.61 -18.48 11.68
N LEU A 91 -1.47 -17.16 11.79
CA LEU A 91 -1.99 -16.23 10.80
C LEU A 91 -1.32 -16.47 9.44
N TYR A 92 -0.04 -16.83 9.37
CA TYR A 92 0.63 -17.11 8.10
C TYR A 92 0.29 -18.50 7.52
N LEU A 93 -0.11 -19.47 8.36
CA LEU A 93 -0.23 -20.88 7.97
C LEU A 93 -1.58 -21.24 7.29
N GLY A 94 -2.19 -20.28 6.57
CA GLY A 94 -3.43 -20.49 5.81
C GLY A 94 -4.74 -20.26 6.58
N TYR A 95 -4.68 -19.82 7.85
CA TYR A 95 -5.86 -19.58 8.70
C TYR A 95 -5.96 -18.14 9.22
N THR A 96 -5.23 -17.18 8.64
CA THR A 96 -5.29 -15.77 9.06
C THR A 96 -6.69 -15.23 9.01
N LYS A 97 -7.44 -15.52 7.93
CA LYS A 97 -8.81 -15.03 7.82
C LYS A 97 -9.70 -15.59 8.94
N GLU A 98 -9.72 -16.90 9.12
CA GLU A 98 -10.58 -17.55 10.12
C GLU A 98 -10.27 -17.10 11.55
N LEU A 99 -8.99 -16.99 11.89
CA LEU A 99 -8.57 -16.57 13.22
C LEU A 99 -8.81 -15.08 13.44
N THR A 100 -8.49 -14.22 12.47
CA THR A 100 -8.77 -12.78 12.60
C THR A 100 -10.26 -12.49 12.65
N ASP A 101 -11.09 -13.20 11.86
CA ASP A 101 -12.55 -13.16 11.93
C ASP A 101 -13.02 -13.54 13.35
N PHE A 102 -12.58 -14.68 13.87
CA PHE A 102 -12.95 -15.15 15.21
C PHE A 102 -12.58 -14.15 16.31
N ILE A 103 -11.33 -13.69 16.33
CA ILE A 103 -10.82 -12.75 17.36
C ILE A 103 -11.63 -11.46 17.31
N ARG A 104 -11.81 -10.89 16.11
CA ARG A 104 -12.54 -9.64 15.90
C ARG A 104 -14.00 -9.77 16.30
N GLU A 105 -14.72 -10.77 15.78
CA GLU A 105 -16.14 -10.96 16.07
C GLU A 105 -16.39 -11.19 17.57
N ALA A 106 -15.55 -12.00 18.21
CA ALA A 106 -15.64 -12.24 19.65
C ALA A 106 -15.36 -10.96 20.44
N ALA A 107 -14.28 -10.24 20.16
CA ALA A 107 -13.96 -8.99 20.84
C ALA A 107 -15.09 -7.95 20.72
N LEU A 108 -15.63 -7.75 19.51
CA LEU A 108 -16.73 -6.82 19.25
C LEU A 108 -18.01 -7.23 19.99
N ALA A 109 -18.36 -8.52 19.98
CA ALA A 109 -19.55 -9.01 20.69
C ALA A 109 -19.46 -8.84 22.20
N TYR A 110 -18.25 -8.87 22.76
CA TYR A 110 -18.00 -8.59 24.17
C TYR A 110 -17.79 -7.09 24.46
N GLY A 111 -17.95 -6.22 23.47
CA GLY A 111 -18.03 -4.77 23.65
C GLY A 111 -16.72 -4.01 23.45
N PHE A 112 -15.70 -4.64 22.87
CA PHE A 112 -14.51 -3.93 22.39
C PHE A 112 -14.92 -2.90 21.33
N LYS A 113 -14.34 -1.71 21.38
CA LYS A 113 -14.57 -0.65 20.40
C LYS A 113 -13.23 -0.22 19.81
N PRO A 114 -12.91 -0.55 18.55
CA PRO A 114 -11.71 -0.07 17.89
C PRO A 114 -11.65 1.46 17.95
N ILE A 115 -10.53 2.01 18.44
CA ILE A 115 -10.34 3.45 18.54
C ILE A 115 -9.78 3.92 17.19
N PRO A 116 -10.42 4.89 16.50
CA PRO A 116 -9.93 5.41 15.24
C PRO A 116 -8.58 6.12 15.40
N THR A 117 -7.60 5.71 14.61
CA THR A 117 -6.39 6.47 14.28
C THR A 117 -6.71 7.34 13.07
N VAL A 118 -6.77 8.65 13.29
CA VAL A 118 -7.08 9.62 12.23
C VAL A 118 -5.78 10.11 11.60
N ILE A 119 -5.66 9.97 10.29
CA ILE A 119 -4.48 10.32 9.50
C ILE A 119 -4.92 11.27 8.39
N ASP A 120 -4.37 12.48 8.39
CA ASP A 120 -4.53 13.41 7.27
C ASP A 120 -3.70 12.93 6.09
N LEU A 121 -4.32 12.75 4.93
CA LEU A 121 -3.62 12.39 3.70
C LEU A 121 -2.78 13.57 3.23
N TYR A 122 -1.47 13.39 3.30
CA TYR A 122 -0.51 14.31 2.68
C TYR A 122 0.38 13.60 1.67
N TYR A 123 0.43 12.26 1.68
CA TYR A 123 1.20 11.44 0.76
C TYR A 123 0.39 10.22 0.32
N CYS A 124 0.34 9.99 -0.99
CA CYS A 124 -0.22 8.79 -1.61
C CYS A 124 0.73 8.30 -2.69
N ARG A 125 1.01 7.00 -2.69
CA ARG A 125 1.81 6.33 -3.72
C ARG A 125 1.10 5.08 -4.19
N VAL A 126 1.18 4.81 -5.49
CA VAL A 126 0.84 3.51 -6.06
C VAL A 126 1.99 2.99 -6.90
N GLU A 127 2.21 1.69 -6.79
CA GLU A 127 2.92 0.90 -7.79
C GLU A 127 1.94 -0.04 -8.50
N ILE A 128 1.98 -0.03 -9.82
CA ILE A 128 1.21 -0.91 -10.68
C ILE A 128 2.22 -1.69 -11.51
N GLY A 129 2.30 -3.01 -11.36
CA GLY A 129 2.92 -3.89 -12.37
C GLY A 129 4.22 -4.60 -12.00
N ASP A 130 5.05 -4.08 -11.09
CA ASP A 130 6.34 -4.70 -10.75
C ASP A 130 6.20 -5.82 -9.70
N PHE A 131 5.35 -5.61 -8.69
CA PHE A 131 4.89 -6.62 -7.74
C PHE A 131 3.37 -6.49 -7.62
N ASP A 132 2.67 -7.39 -8.28
CA ASP A 132 1.28 -7.74 -7.99
C ASP A 132 0.26 -6.56 -7.92
N TRP A 133 -0.16 -6.12 -9.11
CA TRP A 133 -1.50 -5.59 -9.42
C TRP A 133 -1.80 -4.14 -9.01
N PHE A 134 -1.71 -3.78 -7.73
CA PHE A 134 -1.89 -2.40 -7.22
C PHE A 134 -1.42 -2.37 -5.76
N SER A 135 -0.23 -1.85 -5.50
CA SER A 135 0.29 -1.63 -4.15
C SER A 135 0.20 -0.15 -3.79
N VAL A 136 -0.41 0.17 -2.65
CA VAL A 136 -0.71 1.55 -2.25
C VAL A 136 -0.10 1.88 -0.91
N VAL A 137 0.55 3.03 -0.83
CA VAL A 137 0.95 3.63 0.45
C VAL A 137 0.13 4.90 0.67
N LEU A 138 -0.56 4.97 1.80
CA LEU A 138 -1.39 6.12 2.21
C LEU A 138 -0.87 6.75 3.50
N GLY A 139 -0.89 8.08 3.57
CA GLY A 139 -0.61 8.83 4.79
C GLY A 139 0.80 9.39 4.78
N GLY A 140 1.84 8.55 4.82
CA GLY A 140 3.22 9.00 4.96
C GLY A 140 4.28 8.13 4.27
N ILE A 141 5.53 8.51 4.49
CA ILE A 141 6.74 7.84 3.98
C ILE A 141 7.50 7.11 5.12
N GLU A 142 7.27 7.51 6.37
CA GLU A 142 7.94 6.99 7.59
C GLU A 142 6.96 6.23 8.50
N GLU A 143 7.46 5.17 9.14
CA GLU A 143 6.80 4.02 9.80
C GLU A 143 5.60 4.26 10.71
N GLU A 144 5.33 5.48 11.17
CA GLU A 144 4.34 5.70 12.23
C GLU A 144 2.98 6.21 11.74
N ASN A 145 2.85 6.67 10.48
CA ASN A 145 1.62 7.32 10.01
C ASN A 145 1.21 6.90 8.58
N PHE A 146 1.42 5.64 8.21
CA PHE A 146 0.97 5.13 6.92
C PHE A 146 0.30 3.76 6.97
N ALA A 147 -0.42 3.42 5.91
CA ALA A 147 -0.84 2.05 5.62
C ALA A 147 -0.34 1.63 4.25
N CYS A 148 0.23 0.43 4.16
CA CYS A 148 0.53 -0.25 2.91
C CYS A 148 -0.61 -1.21 2.59
N LEU A 149 -1.18 -1.12 1.38
CA LEU A 149 -2.30 -1.93 0.94
C LEU A 149 -1.99 -2.60 -0.39
N ASP A 150 -2.11 -3.93 -0.45
CA ASP A 150 -1.89 -4.70 -1.67
C ASP A 150 -3.19 -5.31 -2.18
N TYR A 151 -3.45 -5.15 -3.47
CA TYR A 151 -4.65 -5.68 -4.12
C TYR A 151 -4.43 -7.13 -4.56
N ASP A 152 -5.21 -8.07 -4.02
CA ASP A 152 -5.25 -9.44 -4.51
C ASP A 152 -6.29 -9.56 -5.63
N PRO A 153 -5.88 -9.92 -6.86
CA PRO A 153 -6.78 -10.11 -7.98
C PRO A 153 -7.63 -11.38 -7.91
N ASN A 154 -7.31 -12.34 -7.03
CA ASN A 154 -8.08 -13.57 -6.90
C ASN A 154 -9.27 -13.36 -5.97
N THR A 155 -9.10 -12.55 -4.92
CA THR A 155 -10.19 -12.18 -4.00
C THR A 155 -10.85 -10.85 -4.37
N HIS A 156 -10.22 -10.06 -5.25
CA HIS A 156 -10.64 -8.73 -5.66
C HIS A 156 -10.76 -7.75 -4.49
N GLN A 157 -9.83 -7.85 -3.55
CA GLN A 157 -9.81 -7.08 -2.32
C GLN A 157 -8.39 -6.62 -1.99
N PHE A 158 -8.32 -5.48 -1.28
CA PHE A 158 -7.07 -5.07 -0.64
C PHE A 158 -6.85 -5.82 0.68
N TYR A 159 -5.58 -6.06 0.96
CA TYR A 159 -5.03 -6.51 2.24
C TYR A 159 -4.10 -5.43 2.78
N TYR A 160 -4.02 -5.32 4.11
CA TYR A 160 -3.01 -4.50 4.77
C TYR A 160 -1.70 -5.28 4.81
N ASP A 161 -0.62 -4.73 4.27
CA ASP A 161 0.70 -5.31 4.43
C ASP A 161 1.37 -4.74 5.68
N GLU A 162 1.57 -5.63 6.65
CA GLU A 162 2.19 -5.29 7.93
C GLU A 162 3.72 -5.18 7.86
N ASN A 163 4.35 -5.74 6.83
CA ASN A 163 5.80 -5.75 6.66
C ASN A 163 6.22 -5.22 5.27
N PRO A 164 5.97 -3.94 4.97
CA PRO A 164 6.22 -3.35 3.64
C PRO A 164 7.70 -3.27 3.25
N TYR A 165 8.62 -3.61 4.15
CA TYR A 165 10.06 -3.58 3.92
C TYR A 165 10.69 -4.98 3.86
N GLY A 166 9.92 -6.04 4.03
CA GLY A 166 10.36 -7.44 3.96
C GLY A 166 9.40 -8.30 3.15
N ASP A 167 9.27 -9.57 3.53
CA ASP A 167 8.25 -10.43 2.94
C ASP A 167 6.85 -9.92 3.33
N PRO A 168 5.90 -9.80 2.38
CA PRO A 168 4.60 -9.20 2.64
C PRO A 168 3.78 -10.05 3.60
N PHE A 169 3.11 -9.39 4.55
CA PHE A 169 2.19 -10.01 5.52
C PHE A 169 0.76 -9.49 5.29
N PRO A 170 0.02 -10.08 4.34
CA PRO A 170 -1.31 -9.60 3.97
C PRO A 170 -2.34 -9.93 5.06
N LEU A 171 -2.89 -8.89 5.68
CA LEU A 171 -3.96 -8.98 6.66
C LEU A 171 -5.30 -8.50 6.05
N PRO A 172 -6.40 -9.21 6.28
CA PRO A 172 -7.70 -8.83 5.73
C PRO A 172 -8.16 -7.48 6.29
N LEU A 173 -8.71 -6.65 5.40
CA LEU A 173 -9.39 -5.43 5.79
C LEU A 173 -10.84 -5.71 6.18
N TYR A 174 -11.29 -5.07 7.26
CA TYR A 174 -12.65 -5.17 7.77
C TYR A 174 -13.34 -3.82 7.73
N ASN A 175 -14.68 -3.83 7.63
CA ASN A 175 -15.50 -2.62 7.71
C ASN A 175 -15.00 -1.46 6.80
N VAL A 176 -14.54 -1.77 5.59
CA VAL A 176 -14.08 -0.74 4.65
C VAL A 176 -15.24 0.18 4.27
N GLN A 177 -15.12 1.46 4.62
CA GLN A 177 -16.17 2.47 4.47
C GLN A 177 -15.60 3.76 3.89
N VAL A 178 -16.45 4.51 3.18
CA VAL A 178 -16.14 5.84 2.69
C VAL A 178 -17.28 6.80 2.99
N LYS A 179 -16.95 8.08 3.17
CA LYS A 179 -17.97 9.14 3.12
C LYS A 179 -18.51 9.29 1.68
N PRO A 180 -19.79 9.68 1.50
CA PRO A 180 -20.39 9.82 0.16
C PRO A 180 -19.66 10.79 -0.78
N ASP A 181 -18.94 11.76 -0.23
CA ASP A 181 -18.14 12.74 -0.99
C ASP A 181 -16.65 12.37 -1.06
N TYR A 182 -16.30 11.15 -0.66
CA TYR A 182 -14.95 10.59 -0.61
C TYR A 182 -13.95 11.41 0.20
N SER A 183 -14.41 12.22 1.17
CA SER A 183 -13.50 12.98 2.04
C SER A 183 -12.78 12.10 3.07
N GLU A 184 -13.21 10.85 3.23
CA GLU A 184 -12.73 9.93 4.25
C GLU A 184 -12.83 8.50 3.76
N LEU A 185 -11.77 7.73 4.01
CA LEU A 185 -11.71 6.27 3.90
C LEU A 185 -11.40 5.72 5.29
N SER A 186 -12.14 4.70 5.71
CA SER A 186 -11.85 4.01 6.96
C SER A 186 -11.93 2.51 6.81
N PHE A 187 -11.12 1.80 7.60
CA PHE A 187 -11.17 0.35 7.69
C PHE A 187 -10.59 -0.11 9.04
N GLU A 188 -10.91 -1.35 9.40
CA GLU A 188 -10.39 -2.05 10.56
C GLU A 188 -9.41 -3.13 10.12
N VAL A 189 -8.38 -3.39 10.91
CA VAL A 189 -7.43 -4.50 10.69
C VAL A 189 -6.95 -5.03 12.03
N LEU A 190 -6.82 -6.35 12.15
CA LEU A 190 -6.15 -6.97 13.30
C LEU A 190 -4.65 -7.11 12.96
N SER A 191 -3.86 -6.12 13.35
CA SER A 191 -2.44 -5.99 13.01
C SER A 191 -1.60 -5.94 14.28
N ARG A 192 -0.46 -6.64 14.26
CA ARG A 192 0.47 -6.87 15.36
C ARG A 192 -0.25 -7.51 16.55
N ASP A 193 -0.56 -6.71 17.55
CA ASP A 193 -1.16 -7.07 18.82
C ASP A 193 -2.54 -6.43 19.03
N LYS A 194 -3.08 -5.69 18.04
CA LYS A 194 -4.26 -4.84 18.24
C LYS A 194 -5.21 -4.82 17.06
N LEU A 195 -6.50 -4.73 17.38
CA LEU A 195 -7.54 -4.40 16.42
C LEU A 195 -7.55 -2.89 16.19
N GLN A 196 -6.93 -2.47 15.08
CA GLN A 196 -6.78 -1.08 14.67
C GLN A 196 -7.97 -0.62 13.82
N HIS A 197 -8.27 0.67 13.87
CA HIS A 197 -9.22 1.32 12.98
C HIS A 197 -8.53 2.54 12.37
N PHE A 198 -8.23 2.49 11.07
CA PHE A 198 -7.66 3.60 10.35
C PHE A 198 -8.75 4.49 9.77
N CYS A 199 -8.54 5.81 9.83
CA CYS A 199 -9.39 6.83 9.24
C CYS A 199 -8.51 7.83 8.49
N PHE A 200 -8.49 7.72 7.16
CA PHE A 200 -7.73 8.60 6.27
C PHE A 200 -8.59 9.76 5.81
N LEU A 201 -8.16 10.99 6.06
CA LEU A 201 -8.87 12.22 5.73
C LEU A 201 -8.24 12.92 4.52
N ALA A 202 -9.03 13.13 3.46
CA ALA A 202 -8.62 13.91 2.31
C ALA A 202 -8.35 15.37 2.69
N GLN A 203 -7.16 15.87 2.37
CA GLN A 203 -6.78 17.28 2.55
C GLN A 203 -6.84 18.04 1.22
N TYR A 204 -6.68 17.33 0.11
CA TYR A 204 -6.61 17.88 -1.24
C TYR A 204 -7.62 17.19 -2.17
N PRO A 205 -8.02 17.85 -3.29
CA PRO A 205 -8.95 17.25 -4.25
C PRO A 205 -8.46 15.91 -4.82
N SER A 206 -7.15 15.75 -5.02
CA SER A 206 -6.54 14.50 -5.48
C SER A 206 -6.79 13.34 -4.52
N ASP A 207 -6.80 13.59 -3.22
CA ASP A 207 -6.94 12.54 -2.20
C ASP A 207 -8.32 11.87 -2.28
N LYS A 208 -9.34 12.63 -2.69
CA LYS A 208 -10.68 12.09 -2.94
C LYS A 208 -10.69 11.10 -4.12
N VAL A 209 -9.87 11.36 -5.15
CA VAL A 209 -9.67 10.46 -6.29
C VAL A 209 -9.01 9.17 -5.82
N TRP A 210 -7.95 9.28 -4.99
CA TRP A 210 -7.29 8.13 -4.35
C TRP A 210 -8.26 7.28 -3.51
N ILE A 211 -8.99 7.90 -2.58
CA ILE A 211 -9.97 7.23 -1.73
C ILE A 211 -11.02 6.51 -2.57
N LYS A 212 -11.55 7.18 -3.60
CA LYS A 212 -12.53 6.58 -4.50
C LYS A 212 -11.97 5.36 -5.23
N ALA A 213 -10.76 5.46 -5.78
CA ALA A 213 -10.14 4.36 -6.53
C ALA A 213 -9.93 3.13 -5.65
N ILE A 214 -9.38 3.32 -4.44
CA ILE A 214 -9.13 2.24 -3.48
C ILE A 214 -10.43 1.57 -3.05
N TYR A 215 -11.44 2.37 -2.71
CA TYR A 215 -12.75 1.84 -2.32
C TYR A 215 -13.42 1.07 -3.46
N ASP A 216 -13.38 1.61 -4.68
CA ASP A 216 -13.97 0.97 -5.86
C ASP A 216 -13.27 -0.36 -6.16
N LEU A 217 -11.94 -0.42 -6.10
CA LEU A 217 -11.17 -1.67 -6.24
C LEU A 217 -11.55 -2.68 -5.16
N HIS A 218 -11.61 -2.27 -3.89
CA HIS A 218 -11.92 -3.17 -2.77
C HIS A 218 -13.35 -3.73 -2.80
N THR A 219 -14.34 -2.93 -3.23
CA THR A 219 -15.77 -3.24 -3.01
C THR A 219 -16.58 -3.50 -4.28
N LYS A 220 -16.14 -3.00 -5.44
CA LYS A 220 -16.92 -3.06 -6.69
C LYS A 220 -16.36 -4.03 -7.72
N GLN A 221 -15.29 -4.77 -7.37
CA GLN A 221 -14.65 -5.75 -8.24
C GLN A 221 -14.34 -5.16 -9.63
N VAL A 222 -13.71 -3.97 -9.68
CA VAL A 222 -13.52 -3.23 -10.93
C VAL A 222 -12.40 -3.83 -11.80
N LEU A 223 -11.39 -4.45 -11.19
CA LEU A 223 -10.30 -5.16 -11.87
C LEU A 223 -10.45 -6.67 -11.67
N LEU A 224 -11.21 -7.30 -12.57
CA LEU A 224 -11.54 -8.73 -12.52
C LEU A 224 -10.51 -9.65 -13.20
N THR A 225 -9.69 -9.10 -14.08
CA THR A 225 -8.82 -9.90 -14.96
C THR A 225 -7.37 -9.84 -14.52
N LYS A 226 -6.62 -10.88 -14.92
CA LYS A 226 -5.18 -10.86 -14.76
C LYS A 226 -4.52 -9.68 -15.48
N ARG A 227 -3.48 -9.07 -14.89
CA ARG A 227 -2.68 -8.05 -15.60
C ARG A 227 -2.20 -8.65 -16.92
N GLU A 228 -2.38 -7.91 -18.00
CA GLU A 228 -1.87 -8.34 -19.31
C GLU A 228 -0.40 -7.95 -19.43
N LYS A 229 0.40 -8.84 -20.03
CA LYS A 229 1.87 -8.69 -20.15
C LYS A 229 2.33 -7.40 -20.84
N HIS A 230 1.50 -6.82 -21.70
CA HIS A 230 1.81 -5.62 -22.48
C HIS A 230 1.30 -4.34 -21.80
N TRP A 231 0.66 -4.44 -20.63
CA TRP A 231 0.26 -3.27 -19.87
C TRP A 231 1.48 -2.61 -19.25
N SER A 232 1.55 -1.29 -19.30
CA SER A 232 2.56 -0.48 -18.65
C SER A 232 2.59 -0.74 -17.14
N SER A 233 3.78 -0.88 -16.56
CA SER A 233 3.96 -0.69 -15.12
C SER A 233 3.99 0.80 -14.83
N ILE A 234 3.46 1.26 -13.70
CA ILE A 234 3.30 2.68 -13.39
C ILE A 234 3.54 2.91 -11.90
N THR A 235 4.48 3.80 -11.60
CA THR A 235 4.61 4.44 -10.29
C THR A 235 3.99 5.83 -10.36
N LEU A 236 3.06 6.13 -9.45
CA LEU A 236 2.43 7.44 -9.34
C LEU A 236 2.44 7.87 -7.88
N VAL A 237 2.93 9.09 -7.64
CA VAL A 237 3.01 9.68 -6.29
C VAL A 237 2.39 11.07 -6.30
N THR A 238 1.52 11.31 -5.32
CA THR A 238 1.06 12.65 -4.98
C THR A 238 1.46 13.00 -3.57
N GLU A 239 1.94 14.22 -3.36
CA GLU A 239 2.27 14.75 -2.05
C GLU A 239 1.75 16.18 -1.95
N ASN A 240 1.09 16.50 -0.83
CA ASN A 240 0.46 17.78 -0.58
C ASN A 240 -0.46 18.25 -1.73
N GLY A 241 -1.23 17.32 -2.28
CA GLY A 241 -2.16 17.58 -3.39
C GLY A 241 -1.51 17.81 -4.75
N LYS A 242 -0.21 17.60 -4.88
CA LYS A 242 0.55 17.82 -6.11
C LYS A 242 1.16 16.54 -6.64
N LEU A 243 1.26 16.44 -7.97
CA LEU A 243 2.01 15.36 -8.61
C LEU A 243 3.48 15.49 -8.25
N LYS A 244 4.05 14.45 -7.65
CA LYS A 244 5.49 14.35 -7.36
C LYS A 244 6.17 13.41 -8.30
N GLU A 245 5.59 12.25 -8.55
CA GLU A 245 6.21 11.23 -9.38
C GLU A 245 5.18 10.65 -10.35
N LEU A 246 5.57 10.51 -11.61
CA LEU A 246 4.89 9.66 -12.58
C LEU A 246 5.94 9.01 -13.46
N ARG A 247 6.10 7.71 -13.30
CA ARG A 247 7.09 6.89 -13.99
C ARG A 247 6.41 5.64 -14.54
N PRO A 248 6.10 5.60 -15.84
CA PRO A 248 5.72 4.37 -16.50
C PRO A 248 6.92 3.60 -17.06
N VAL A 249 6.88 2.27 -16.94
CA VAL A 249 7.66 1.34 -17.76
C VAL A 249 6.73 0.81 -18.85
N LEU A 250 7.14 0.95 -20.11
CA LEU A 250 6.32 0.59 -21.26
C LEU A 250 6.74 -0.77 -21.82
N TYR A 251 5.76 -1.55 -22.28
CA TYR A 251 5.97 -2.89 -22.83
C TYR A 251 5.43 -2.99 -24.26
N ASP A 252 6.10 -3.79 -25.08
CA ASP A 252 5.62 -4.13 -26.42
C ASP A 252 4.47 -5.15 -26.37
N GLU A 253 3.92 -5.52 -27.53
CA GLU A 253 2.83 -6.52 -27.63
C GLU A 253 3.25 -7.92 -27.12
N ASN A 254 4.54 -8.21 -27.08
CA ASN A 254 5.08 -9.46 -26.57
C ASN A 254 5.27 -9.44 -25.06
N GLY A 255 5.17 -8.29 -24.41
CA GLY A 255 5.45 -8.09 -22.99
C GLY A 255 6.92 -7.83 -22.69
N GLU A 256 7.72 -7.48 -23.70
CA GLU A 256 9.12 -7.08 -23.53
C GLU A 256 9.19 -5.58 -23.22
N GLU A 257 10.02 -5.22 -22.23
CA GLU A 257 10.23 -3.83 -21.84
C GLU A 257 10.81 -3.03 -23.02
N ILE A 258 10.19 -1.87 -23.31
CA ILE A 258 10.70 -0.92 -24.29
C ILE A 258 11.72 -0.06 -23.57
N ASP A 259 12.97 -0.15 -24.01
CA ASP A 259 14.08 0.62 -23.45
C ASP A 259 13.77 2.14 -23.45
N ILE A 260 13.91 2.77 -22.29
CA ILE A 260 13.62 4.20 -22.06
C ILE A 260 14.40 5.15 -22.98
N PHE A 261 15.51 4.70 -23.56
CA PHE A 261 16.30 5.43 -24.54
C PHE A 261 15.73 5.40 -25.97
N GLN A 262 14.64 4.65 -26.20
CA GLN A 262 13.97 4.50 -27.50
C GLN A 262 12.73 5.41 -27.64
N GLU A 263 12.22 5.56 -28.87
CA GLU A 263 10.95 6.24 -29.11
C GLU A 263 9.81 5.47 -28.42
N ASN A 264 9.01 6.16 -27.60
CA ASN A 264 8.01 5.55 -26.71
C ASN A 264 8.59 4.55 -25.69
N GLY A 265 9.83 4.73 -25.24
CA GLY A 265 10.43 3.94 -24.15
C GLY A 265 9.96 4.31 -22.74
N GLY A 266 9.13 5.35 -22.61
CA GLY A 266 8.65 5.87 -21.32
C GLY A 266 9.22 7.23 -21.00
N PHE A 267 8.94 7.70 -19.80
CA PHE A 267 9.39 8.99 -19.28
C PHE A 267 9.45 8.95 -17.77
N ASP A 268 10.16 9.91 -17.18
CA ASP A 268 10.18 10.12 -15.74
C ASP A 268 9.71 11.54 -15.45
N VAL A 269 8.65 11.69 -14.64
CA VAL A 269 8.30 12.95 -13.99
C VAL A 269 8.70 12.85 -12.53
N PHE A 270 9.52 13.78 -12.04
CA PHE A 270 10.04 13.76 -10.67
C PHE A 270 10.40 15.17 -10.17
N PRO A 271 10.42 15.40 -8.84
CA PRO A 271 10.82 16.68 -8.29
C PRO A 271 12.34 16.74 -8.11
N MET A 272 12.90 17.94 -8.19
CA MET A 272 14.23 18.25 -7.68
C MET A 272 14.20 19.55 -6.89
N GLY A 273 14.95 19.58 -5.79
CA GLY A 273 15.22 20.79 -5.04
C GLY A 273 16.21 21.69 -5.77
N ILE A 274 16.17 22.98 -5.48
CA ILE A 274 17.14 23.99 -5.92
C ILE A 274 17.75 24.62 -4.67
N ASN A 275 19.06 24.53 -4.50
CA ASN A 275 19.76 25.12 -3.36
C ASN A 275 19.98 26.64 -3.54
N GLU A 276 20.59 27.28 -2.55
CA GLU A 276 20.87 28.73 -2.53
C GLU A 276 21.82 29.16 -3.67
N GLU A 277 22.63 28.24 -4.18
CA GLU A 277 23.54 28.43 -5.31
C GLU A 277 22.87 28.20 -6.69
N GLY A 278 21.60 27.79 -6.70
CA GLY A 278 20.85 27.49 -7.92
C GLY A 278 21.15 26.12 -8.54
N GLU A 279 21.76 25.22 -7.78
CA GLU A 279 22.08 23.84 -8.19
C GLU A 279 20.92 22.89 -7.88
N LEU A 280 20.73 21.90 -8.77
CA LEU A 280 19.70 20.87 -8.61
C LEU A 280 20.11 19.85 -7.56
N GLN A 281 19.20 19.56 -6.64
CA GLN A 281 19.34 18.60 -5.56
C GLN A 281 18.30 17.50 -5.71
N GLY A 282 18.76 16.27 -5.96
CA GLY A 282 17.89 15.09 -6.03
C GLY A 282 17.58 14.55 -4.64
N LYS A 283 16.50 13.77 -4.52
CA LYS A 283 16.01 13.18 -3.25
C LYS A 283 17.08 12.39 -2.48
N HIS A 284 18.05 11.79 -3.17
CA HIS A 284 19.13 10.98 -2.57
C HIS A 284 20.49 11.71 -2.48
N MET A 285 20.56 12.99 -2.86
CA MET A 285 21.79 13.76 -2.69
C MET A 285 21.85 14.28 -1.26
N ILE A 286 22.67 13.61 -0.42
CA ILE A 286 22.96 14.05 0.94
C ILE A 286 23.94 15.22 0.86
N VAL A 287 23.40 16.42 0.89
CA VAL A 287 24.19 17.64 1.04
C VAL A 287 23.50 18.50 2.09
N ASP A 288 24.27 19.04 3.03
CA ASP A 288 23.82 19.99 4.07
C ASP A 288 23.47 21.37 3.49
N THR A 289 22.89 21.40 2.27
CA THR A 289 22.51 22.60 1.56
C THR A 289 21.01 22.81 1.68
N LYS A 290 20.62 24.01 2.10
CA LYS A 290 19.21 24.39 2.22
C LYS A 290 18.54 24.43 0.84
N ILE A 291 17.42 23.73 0.70
CA ILE A 291 16.56 23.82 -0.48
C ILE A 291 15.72 25.10 -0.39
N THR A 292 15.81 25.92 -1.44
CA THR A 292 15.11 27.22 -1.54
C THR A 292 13.85 27.16 -2.39
N ASP A 293 13.83 26.24 -3.35
CA ASP A 293 12.72 26.02 -4.27
C ASP A 293 12.68 24.54 -4.65
N GLU A 294 11.51 24.04 -5.05
CA GLU A 294 11.35 22.69 -5.57
C GLU A 294 10.56 22.75 -6.88
N LYS A 295 11.08 22.07 -7.90
CA LYS A 295 10.47 22.05 -9.23
C LYS A 295 10.30 20.64 -9.73
N VAL A 296 9.29 20.44 -10.58
CA VAL A 296 9.04 19.16 -11.24
C VAL A 296 9.65 19.19 -12.63
N PHE A 297 10.30 18.09 -13.00
CA PHE A 297 11.00 17.94 -14.26
C PHE A 297 10.54 16.69 -14.99
N PHE A 298 10.78 16.66 -16.29
CA PHE A 298 10.80 15.41 -17.05
C PHE A 298 12.07 15.24 -17.87
N ALA A 299 12.49 14.00 -18.03
CA ALA A 299 13.67 13.63 -18.82
C ALA A 299 13.27 13.10 -20.20
N ASP A 300 13.95 13.58 -21.25
CA ASP A 300 13.96 12.92 -22.55
C ASP A 300 15.25 12.11 -22.67
N HIS A 301 15.16 10.83 -22.36
CA HIS A 301 16.32 9.94 -22.28
C HIS A 301 16.97 9.68 -23.65
N ARG A 302 16.29 9.96 -24.77
CA ARG A 302 16.80 9.70 -26.13
C ARG A 302 18.03 10.53 -26.52
N THR A 303 18.35 11.58 -25.77
CA THR A 303 19.48 12.48 -26.02
C THR A 303 20.38 12.61 -24.80
N GLU A 304 21.57 13.20 -24.95
CA GLU A 304 22.44 13.52 -23.81
C GLU A 304 21.64 14.13 -22.65
N TRP A 305 22.02 13.81 -21.41
CA TRP A 305 21.31 14.15 -20.18
C TRP A 305 20.73 15.58 -20.18
N GLN A 306 19.40 15.65 -20.31
CA GLN A 306 18.61 16.87 -20.40
C GLN A 306 17.34 16.72 -19.56
N LEU A 307 17.09 17.74 -18.73
CA LEU A 307 15.90 17.84 -17.91
C LEU A 307 15.10 19.05 -18.34
N TYR A 308 13.81 18.86 -18.58
CA TYR A 308 12.88 19.90 -18.96
C TYR A 308 12.05 20.27 -17.73
N GLU A 309 12.03 21.55 -17.36
CA GLU A 309 11.15 22.03 -16.28
C GLU A 309 9.69 21.87 -16.75
N LEU A 310 8.90 21.08 -16.03
CA LEU A 310 7.53 20.74 -16.38
C LEU A 310 6.63 21.98 -16.24
N GLN A 311 5.94 22.34 -17.32
CA GLN A 311 4.91 23.38 -17.29
C GLN A 311 3.53 22.78 -17.02
N ASN A 312 3.20 21.70 -17.72
CA ASN A 312 1.88 21.08 -17.65
C ASN A 312 1.96 19.61 -18.06
N ILE A 313 1.06 18.81 -17.49
CA ILE A 313 0.82 17.43 -17.86
C ILE A 313 -0.66 17.23 -18.18
N THR A 314 -0.94 16.56 -19.29
CA THR A 314 -2.32 16.27 -19.69
C THR A 314 -2.44 14.83 -20.12
N MET A 315 -3.58 14.22 -19.82
CA MET A 315 -3.91 12.88 -20.25
C MET A 315 -5.28 12.89 -20.91
N GLN A 316 -5.38 12.23 -22.07
CA GLN A 316 -6.61 12.00 -22.79
C GLN A 316 -6.69 10.52 -23.13
N LYS A 317 -7.53 9.77 -22.41
CA LYS A 317 -7.57 8.30 -22.48
C LYS A 317 -6.21 7.71 -22.13
N ASP A 318 -5.61 6.97 -23.06
CA ASP A 318 -4.29 6.33 -23.00
C ASP A 318 -3.13 7.28 -23.32
N LYS A 319 -3.39 8.42 -23.97
CA LYS A 319 -2.33 9.33 -24.39
C LYS A 319 -2.02 10.38 -23.33
N ILE A 320 -0.79 10.35 -22.82
CA ILE A 320 -0.25 11.37 -21.91
C ILE A 320 0.69 12.32 -22.64
N THR A 321 0.66 13.60 -22.30
CA THR A 321 1.48 14.64 -22.92
C THR A 321 2.11 15.53 -21.85
N LEU A 322 3.43 15.66 -21.91
CA LEU A 322 4.26 16.49 -21.06
C LEU A 322 4.68 17.74 -21.84
N THR A 323 4.44 18.92 -21.28
CA THR A 323 4.86 20.19 -21.89
C THR A 323 5.87 20.86 -20.99
N SER A 324 7.01 21.26 -21.55
CA SER A 324 8.05 22.00 -20.81
C SER A 324 7.73 23.49 -20.74
N THR A 325 8.35 24.17 -19.79
CA THR A 325 8.52 25.63 -19.86
C THR A 325 9.55 26.02 -20.93
N GLU A 326 9.94 27.30 -20.96
CA GLU A 326 11.06 27.79 -21.77
C GLU A 326 12.44 27.46 -21.18
N LYS A 327 12.53 26.65 -20.13
CA LYS A 327 13.79 26.30 -19.46
C LYS A 327 14.14 24.82 -19.62
N ARG A 328 15.40 24.58 -19.96
CA ARG A 328 16.03 23.26 -19.98
C ARG A 328 17.33 23.27 -19.17
N TYR A 329 17.54 22.19 -18.44
CA TYR A 329 18.66 21.98 -17.54
C TYR A 329 19.55 20.87 -18.10
N THR A 330 20.86 21.09 -18.09
CA THR A 330 21.87 20.12 -18.54
C THR A 330 23.17 20.31 -17.75
N ARG A 331 24.20 19.49 -17.97
CA ARG A 331 25.50 19.63 -17.32
C ARG A 331 26.60 19.90 -18.34
N ASP A 332 27.58 20.70 -17.95
CA ASP A 332 28.81 20.87 -18.73
C ASP A 332 29.78 19.69 -18.52
N GLN A 333 30.93 19.73 -19.22
CA GLN A 333 31.96 18.69 -19.13
C GLN A 333 32.57 18.51 -17.73
N ASN A 334 32.43 19.52 -16.86
CA ASN A 334 32.89 19.49 -15.47
C ASN A 334 31.75 19.12 -14.51
N GLY A 335 30.57 18.77 -15.03
CA GLY A 335 29.39 18.43 -14.24
C GLY A 335 28.61 19.64 -13.70
N LYS A 336 28.98 20.88 -14.05
CA LYS A 336 28.28 22.07 -13.58
C LYS A 336 26.94 22.23 -14.28
N LEU A 337 25.90 22.56 -13.51
CA LEU A 337 24.56 22.80 -14.04
C LEU A 337 24.53 24.02 -14.98
N LEU A 338 23.92 23.82 -16.15
CA LEU A 338 23.65 24.87 -17.13
C LEU A 338 22.14 24.96 -17.38
N ILE A 339 21.59 26.17 -17.22
CA ILE A 339 20.20 26.50 -17.54
C ILE A 339 20.17 27.17 -18.91
N LYS A 340 19.42 26.61 -19.85
CA LYS A 340 19.28 27.11 -21.23
C LYS A 340 17.84 27.50 -21.49
N ASN A 341 17.65 28.64 -22.15
CA ASN A 341 16.36 29.02 -22.69
C ASN A 341 16.08 28.24 -23.98
N ILE A 342 14.90 27.65 -24.10
CA ILE A 342 14.45 26.86 -25.23
C ILE A 342 13.04 27.29 -25.64
N THR A 343 12.64 26.96 -26.86
CA THR A 343 11.21 26.90 -27.19
C THR A 343 10.59 25.73 -26.41
N PRO A 344 9.46 25.92 -25.72
CA PRO A 344 8.74 24.84 -25.06
C PRO A 344 8.59 23.60 -25.95
N VAL A 345 8.89 22.43 -25.41
CA VAL A 345 8.71 21.15 -26.09
C VAL A 345 7.48 20.44 -25.55
N SER A 346 6.89 19.58 -26.37
CA SER A 346 5.80 18.70 -25.95
C SER A 346 6.10 17.28 -26.40
N LEU A 347 6.13 16.36 -25.44
CA LEU A 347 6.36 14.94 -25.66
C LEU A 347 5.09 14.18 -25.29
N SER A 348 4.69 13.22 -26.13
CA SER A 348 3.52 12.40 -25.89
C SER A 348 3.88 10.93 -25.87
N TYR A 349 3.20 10.18 -25.01
CA TYR A 349 3.39 8.75 -24.80
C TYR A 349 2.02 8.07 -24.73
N GLU A 350 1.96 6.80 -25.10
CA GLU A 350 0.77 5.96 -25.00
C GLU A 350 0.95 4.99 -23.84
N LEU A 351 0.05 5.04 -22.86
CA LEU A 351 0.00 4.14 -21.72
C LEU A 351 -0.99 3.02 -21.99
N LYS A 352 -0.52 1.77 -21.94
CA LYS A 352 -1.40 0.60 -22.08
C LYS A 352 -1.77 0.10 -20.69
N ASN A 353 -3.04 0.14 -20.33
CA ASN A 353 -3.51 -0.46 -19.08
C ASN A 353 -5.03 -0.68 -19.15
N SER A 354 -5.61 -1.21 -18.08
CA SER A 354 -7.05 -1.23 -17.89
C SER A 354 -7.66 0.17 -17.95
N GLU A 355 -8.90 0.26 -18.43
CA GLU A 355 -9.66 1.52 -18.48
C GLU A 355 -9.75 2.18 -17.09
N PHE A 356 -9.89 1.37 -16.03
CA PHE A 356 -9.92 1.86 -14.66
C PHE A 356 -8.63 2.60 -14.28
N VAL A 357 -7.46 1.98 -14.51
CA VAL A 357 -6.16 2.58 -14.17
C VAL A 357 -5.91 3.84 -14.98
N LEU A 358 -6.22 3.83 -16.28
CA LEU A 358 -6.06 5.01 -17.12
C LEU A 358 -6.95 6.18 -16.66
N ASN A 359 -8.21 5.90 -16.32
CA ASN A 359 -9.14 6.89 -15.79
C ASN A 359 -8.67 7.43 -14.43
N PHE A 360 -8.18 6.55 -13.54
CA PHE A 360 -7.62 6.95 -12.24
C PHE A 360 -6.45 7.93 -12.41
N ILE A 361 -5.46 7.59 -13.24
CA ILE A 361 -4.30 8.47 -13.50
C ILE A 361 -4.75 9.80 -14.10
N GLN A 362 -5.69 9.77 -15.05
CA GLN A 362 -6.23 10.97 -15.67
C GLN A 362 -6.92 11.89 -14.64
N GLU A 363 -7.72 11.33 -13.73
CA GLU A 363 -8.38 12.09 -12.66
C GLU A 363 -7.38 12.67 -11.67
N VAL A 364 -6.33 11.93 -11.31
CA VAL A 364 -5.24 12.45 -10.46
C VAL A 364 -4.53 13.60 -11.16
N ILE A 365 -4.15 13.47 -12.44
CA ILE A 365 -3.51 14.55 -13.21
C ILE A 365 -4.41 15.79 -13.25
N ASN A 366 -5.71 15.62 -13.52
CA ASN A 366 -6.66 16.73 -13.59
C ASN A 366 -6.83 17.47 -12.26
N THR A 367 -6.61 16.80 -11.13
CA THR A 367 -6.75 17.37 -9.78
C THR A 367 -5.45 17.87 -9.18
N THR A 368 -4.31 17.44 -9.72
CA THR A 368 -2.96 17.79 -9.23
C THR A 368 -2.20 18.76 -10.14
N ASN A 369 -2.77 19.09 -11.30
CA ASN A 369 -2.12 19.96 -12.27
C ASN A 369 -1.68 21.29 -11.61
N PRO A 370 -0.43 21.72 -11.84
CA PRO A 370 0.22 22.80 -11.09
C PRO A 370 -0.39 24.19 -11.28
#